data_AF-A0AAD5C551-F1
#
_entry.id   AF-A0AAD5C551-F1
#
_cell.length_a   1.000
_cell.length_b   1.000
_cell.length_c   1.000
_cell.angle_alpha   90.00
_cell.angle_beta   90.00
_cell.angle_gamma   90.00
#
_symmetry.space_group_name_H-M   'P 1'
#
loop_
_entity.id
_entity.type
_entity.pdbx_description
1 polymer ?
#
loop_
_entity_poly.entity_id
_entity_poly.type
_entity_poly.pdbx_seq_one_letter_code
_entity_poly.pdbx_strand_id
1 'polypeptide(L)' 'MVGMGQKDAYISDETQPKRDIITVKYPIEHETIDNWDNLESMWRHLFYNELCLEPEKHQELLAKAPLNPKANRENI' A
#
# COMPACT_ATOMS: atom_id res chain seq x y z
N MET A 1 -15.88 12.47 -25.99
CA MET A 1 -14.97 11.40 -25.55
C MET A 1 -15.26 11.14 -24.07
N VAL A 2 -16.02 10.10 -23.76
CA VAL A 2 -16.32 9.70 -22.38
C VAL A 2 -15.35 8.58 -22.01
N GLY A 3 -14.77 8.66 -20.82
CA GLY A 3 -14.42 7.46 -20.06
C GLY A 3 -12.96 7.02 -20.13
N MET A 4 -12.04 7.83 -19.61
CA MET A 4 -11.02 7.23 -18.75
C MET A 4 -11.45 7.57 -17.33
N GLY A 5 -11.95 6.58 -16.59
CA GLY A 5 -12.17 6.74 -15.17
C GLY A 5 -10.83 7.11 -14.54
N GLN A 6 -10.64 8.39 -14.19
CA GLN A 6 -9.47 8.81 -13.45
C GLN A 6 -9.57 8.14 -12.09
N LYS A 7 -8.69 7.16 -11.85
CA LYS A 7 -8.46 6.65 -10.50
C LYS A 7 -7.62 7.68 -9.75
N ASP A 8 -7.97 7.96 -8.50
CA ASP A 8 -7.21 8.86 -7.63
C ASP A 8 -5.84 8.28 -7.24
N ALA A 9 -5.68 6.95 -7.32
CA ALA A 9 -4.43 6.26 -7.05
C ALA A 9 -4.22 5.03 -7.97
N TYR A 10 -2.95 4.75 -8.30
CA TYR A 10 -2.49 3.53 -8.97
C TYR A 10 -1.53 2.83 -8.02
N ILE A 11 -1.62 1.50 -7.92
CA ILE A 11 -0.86 0.69 -6.96
C ILE A 11 -0.17 -0.46 -7.70
N SER A 12 1.01 -0.88 -7.22
CA SER A 12 1.78 -2.00 -7.78
C SER A 12 2.12 -1.79 -9.27
N ASP A 13 1.95 -2.81 -10.10
CA ASP A 13 2.27 -2.84 -11.53
C ASP A 13 1.49 -1.80 -12.35
N GLU A 14 0.37 -1.26 -11.84
CA GLU A 14 -0.36 -0.17 -12.51
C GLU A 14 0.44 1.14 -12.54
N THR A 15 1.44 1.30 -11.66
CA THR A 15 2.23 2.54 -11.52
C THR A 15 3.32 2.66 -12.56
N GLN A 16 4.02 1.55 -12.86
CA GLN A 16 5.15 1.49 -13.79
C GLN A 16 4.85 2.08 -15.18
N PRO A 17 3.77 1.67 -15.88
CA PRO A 17 3.48 2.18 -17.22
C PRO A 17 3.04 3.65 -17.24
N LYS A 18 2.77 4.26 -16.07
CA LYS A 18 2.24 5.63 -15.96
C LYS A 18 3.20 6.55 -15.20
N ARG A 19 4.44 6.11 -14.91
CA ARG A 19 5.42 6.86 -14.13
C ARG A 19 5.68 8.28 -14.65
N ASP A 20 5.57 8.49 -15.96
CA ASP A 20 5.78 9.80 -16.59
C ASP A 20 4.66 10.80 -16.29
N ILE A 21 3.49 10.34 -15.84
CA ILE A 21 2.29 11.16 -15.62
C ILE A 21 1.72 11.04 -14.20
N ILE A 22 2.38 10.30 -13.29
CA ILE A 22 2.00 10.15 -11.88
C ILE A 22 3.21 10.36 -10.97
N THR A 23 2.96 10.87 -9.77
CA THR A 23 3.99 10.89 -8.71
C THR A 23 4.04 9.53 -8.03
N VAL A 24 5.16 8.81 -8.16
CA VAL A 24 5.38 7.54 -7.45
C VAL A 24 5.77 7.85 -6.00
N LYS A 25 5.07 7.24 -5.05
CA LYS A 25 5.36 7.32 -3.60
C LYS A 25 5.67 5.94 -3.05
N TYR A 26 6.58 5.87 -2.09
CA TYR A 26 6.90 4.65 -1.34
C TYR A 26 6.43 4.84 0.10
N PRO A 27 5.28 4.25 0.50
CA PRO A 27 4.73 4.48 1.84
C PRO A 27 5.60 3.91 2.97
N ILE A 28 6.53 3.01 2.64
CA ILE A 28 7.50 2.44 3.57
C ILE A 28 8.90 2.72 3.02
N GLU A 29 9.67 3.54 3.74
CA GLU A 29 11.07 3.80 3.47
C GLU A 29 11.90 3.50 4.72
N HIS A 30 12.99 2.75 4.58
CA HIS A 30 13.86 2.38 5.72
C HIS A 30 13.10 1.84 6.94
N GLU A 31 12.11 0.97 6.71
CA GLU A 31 11.26 0.35 7.75
C GLU A 31 10.38 1.34 8.54
N THR A 32 10.29 2.58 8.06
CA THR A 32 9.47 3.64 8.64
C THR A 32 8.35 3.97 7.67
N ILE A 33 7.17 4.22 8.24
CA ILE A 33 5.98 4.57 7.47
C ILE A 33 5.98 6.08 7.31
N ASP A 34 6.20 6.54 6.08
CA ASP A 34 6.22 7.97 5.74
C ASP A 34 4.80 8.53 5.61
N ASN A 35 3.87 7.72 5.08
CA ASN A 35 2.49 8.12 4.89
C ASN A 35 1.53 6.95 5.11
N TRP A 36 0.70 7.06 6.15
CA TRP A 36 -0.28 6.06 6.54
C TRP A 36 -1.41 5.87 5.53
N ASP A 37 -1.92 6.94 4.92
CA ASP A 37 -3.02 6.86 3.94
C ASP A 37 -2.61 6.08 2.68
N ASN A 38 -1.35 6.28 2.24
CA ASN A 38 -0.78 5.53 1.12
C ASN A 38 -0.57 4.05 1.49
N LEU A 39 -0.14 3.77 2.73
CA LEU A 39 0.02 2.41 3.22
C LEU A 39 -1.33 1.69 3.31
N GLU A 40 -2.35 2.34 3.83
CA GLU A 40 -3.72 1.80 3.91
C GLU A 40 -4.26 1.51 2.51
N SER A 41 -4.07 2.43 1.56
CA SER A 41 -4.46 2.23 0.17
C SER A 41 -3.77 1.01 -0.45
N MET A 42 -2.48 0.82 -0.16
CA MET A 42 -1.70 -0.34 -0.59
C MET A 42 -2.23 -1.65 0.03
N TRP A 43 -2.49 -1.68 1.34
CA TRP A 43 -3.06 -2.86 1.99
C TRP A 43 -4.46 -3.19 1.48
N ARG A 44 -5.32 -2.20 1.28
CA ARG A 44 -6.65 -2.41 0.70
C ARG A 44 -6.55 -3.04 -0.69
N HIS A 45 -5.63 -2.57 -1.52
CA HIS A 45 -5.38 -3.18 -2.82
C HIS A 45 -4.86 -4.62 -2.69
N LEU A 46 -3.91 -4.88 -1.79
CA LEU A 46 -3.40 -6.22 -1.56
C LEU A 46 -4.50 -7.20 -1.11
N PHE A 47 -5.31 -6.83 -0.11
CA PHE A 47 -6.34 -7.73 0.41
C PHE A 47 -7.48 -7.94 -0.57
N TYR A 48 -8.07 -6.86 -1.10
CA TYR A 48 -9.30 -6.99 -1.90
C TYR A 48 -9.03 -7.33 -3.37
N ASN A 49 -7.94 -6.83 -3.97
CA ASN A 49 -7.70 -7.02 -5.40
C ASN A 49 -6.75 -8.19 -5.69
N GLU A 50 -5.67 -8.33 -4.91
CA GLU A 50 -4.67 -9.37 -5.17
C GLU A 50 -5.03 -10.69 -4.46
N LEU A 51 -5.36 -10.62 -3.17
CA LEU A 51 -5.69 -11.80 -2.37
C LEU A 51 -7.18 -12.16 -2.42
N CYS A 52 -8.05 -11.23 -2.83
CA CYS A 52 -9.51 -11.38 -2.83
C CYS A 52 -10.09 -11.80 -1.46
N LEU A 53 -9.53 -11.25 -0.37
CA LEU A 53 -9.91 -11.55 1.01
C LEU A 53 -10.54 -10.33 1.68
N GLU A 54 -11.44 -10.61 2.62
CA GLU A 54 -11.92 -9.60 3.58
C GLU A 54 -11.04 -9.66 4.84
N PRO A 55 -10.15 -8.68 5.08
CA PRO A 55 -9.16 -8.74 6.15
C PRO A 55 -9.78 -9.01 7.53
N GLU A 56 -10.98 -8.47 7.79
CA GLU A 56 -11.72 -8.67 9.04
C GLU A 56 -12.07 -10.14 9.37
N LYS A 57 -12.03 -11.05 8.38
CA LYS A 57 -12.36 -12.46 8.54
C LYS A 57 -11.14 -13.36 8.73
N HIS A 58 -9.93 -12.79 8.69
CA HIS A 58 -8.68 -13.54 8.69
C HIS A 58 -7.72 -13.02 9.76
N GLN A 59 -6.92 -13.92 10.33
CA GLN A 59 -5.81 -13.53 11.19
C GLN A 59 -4.61 -13.16 10.32
N GLU A 60 -4.10 -11.95 10.50
CA GLU A 60 -2.98 -11.43 9.73
C GLU A 60 -1.65 -11.60 10.49
N LEU A 61 -0.60 -11.96 9.76
CA LEU A 61 0.77 -11.99 10.27
C LEU A 61 1.65 -11.11 9.40
N LEU A 62 2.20 -10.05 9.99
CA LEU A 62 3.10 -9.14 9.30
C LEU A 62 4.56 -9.44 9.66
N ALA A 63 5.38 -9.76 8.66
CA ALA A 63 6.81 -9.87 8.82
C ALA A 63 7.44 -8.48 8.98
N LYS A 64 8.23 -8.29 10.05
CA LYS A 64 8.98 -7.06 10.31
C LYS A 64 10.47 -7.38 10.30
N ALA A 65 11.30 -6.39 9.98
CA ALA A 65 12.74 -6.54 10.01
C ALA A 65 13.26 -6.86 11.44
N PRO A 66 14.39 -7.59 11.56
CA PRO A 66 14.88 -8.09 12.84
C PRO A 66 15.19 -7.00 13.87
N LEU A 67 15.54 -5.79 13.44
CA LEU A 67 15.88 -4.66 14.32
C LEU A 67 14.84 -3.52 14.27
N ASN A 68 13.59 -3.82 13.93
CA ASN A 68 12.56 -2.79 13.80
C ASN A 68 12.27 -2.09 15.16
N PRO A 69 12.49 -0.76 15.28
CA PRO A 69 12.24 0.01 16.50
C PRO A 69 10.83 -0.19 17.04
N LYS A 70 10.69 -0.18 18.39
CA LYS A 70 9.37 -0.38 19.04
C LYS A 70 8.33 0.66 18.62
N ALA A 71 8.74 1.91 18.40
CA ALA A 71 7.83 2.96 17.97
C ALA A 71 7.11 2.61 16.65
N ASN A 72 7.80 1.96 15.71
CA ASN A 72 7.19 1.51 14.44
C ASN A 72 6.34 0.25 14.65
N ARG A 73 6.52 -0.48 15.77
CA ARG A 73 5.70 -1.65 16.09
C ARG A 73 4.31 -1.30 16.61
N GLU A 74 4.19 -0.21 17.36
CA GLU A 74 2.96 0.18 18.05
C GLU A 74 1.98 0.97 17.18
N ASN A 75 2.43 1.43 16.01
CA ASN A 75 1.58 2.16 15.07
C ASN A 75 0.96 1.28 13.97
N ILE A 76 1.40 0.02 13.84
CA ILE A 76 0.87 -0.98 12.88
C ILE A 76 -0.04 -1.95 13.62
#